data_AF-A0A930TV20-F1
#
_entry.id   AF-A0A930TV20-F1
#
_cell.length_a   1.000
_cell.length_b   1.000
_cell.length_c   1.000
_cell.angle_alpha   90.00
_cell.angle_beta   90.00
_cell.angle_gamma   90.00
#
_symmetry.space_group_name_H-M   'P 1'
#
loop_
_entity.id
_entity.type
_entity.pdbx_description
1 polymer ?
#
loop_
_entity_poly.entity_id
_entity_poly.type
_entity_poly.pdbx_seq_one_letter_code
_entity_poly.pdbx_strand_id
1 'polypeptide(L)' 'MQIQVRNSESEVPSTELERIFDKFYRVPQGDRWQYGGTGLGLTLVKQMVVDLQGVIEVSSHKD' A
#
# COMPACT_ATOMS: atom_id res chain seq x y z
N MET A 1 9.77 17.10 7.11
CA MET A 1 8.43 16.75 7.64
C MET A 1 8.24 15.25 7.45
N GLN A 2 7.66 14.55 8.41
CA GLN A 2 7.45 13.10 8.35
C GLN A 2 6.00 12.78 8.72
N ILE A 3 5.37 11.91 7.94
CA ILE A 3 3.99 11.44 8.15
C ILE A 3 4.03 9.92 8.22
N GLN A 4 3.38 9.33 9.22
CA GLN A 4 3.30 7.89 9.41
C GLN A 4 1.84 7.46 9.60
N VAL A 5 1.49 6.33 8.99
CA VAL A 5 0.17 5.70 9.10
C VAL A 5 0.39 4.23 9.44
N ARG A 6 -0.33 3.72 10.46
CA ARG A 6 -0.29 2.31 10.89
C ARG A 6 -1.70 1.77 10.99
N ASN A 7 -1.91 0.55 10.52
CA ASN A 7 -3.10 -0.25 10.73
C ASN A 7 -2.74 -1.56 11.47
N SER A 8 -3.68 -2.12 12.24
CA SER A 8 -3.45 -3.31 13.08
C SER A 8 -4.12 -4.58 12.55
N GLU A 9 -5.04 -4.46 11.58
CA GLU A 9 -5.96 -5.55 11.22
C GLU A 9 -5.55 -6.33 9.97
N SER A 10 -4.47 -5.93 9.27
CA SER A 10 -4.12 -6.56 8.00
C SER A 10 -2.61 -6.59 7.81
N GLU A 11 -2.06 -7.80 7.85
CA GLU A 11 -0.67 -8.08 7.48
C GLU A 11 -0.56 -8.18 5.96
N VAL A 12 0.38 -7.43 5.38
CA VAL A 12 0.77 -7.56 3.98
C VAL A 12 1.97 -8.50 3.91
N PRO A 13 1.91 -9.59 3.11
CA PRO A 13 3.06 -10.46 2.90
C PRO A 13 4.26 -9.67 2.36
N SER A 14 5.46 -9.98 2.84
CA SER A 14 6.69 -9.28 2.42
C SER A 14 6.90 -9.29 0.91
N THR A 15 6.55 -10.38 0.24
CA THR A 15 6.61 -10.54 -1.23
C THR A 15 5.68 -9.60 -1.99
N GLU A 16 4.67 -9.05 -1.32
CA GLU A 16 3.69 -8.15 -1.94
C GLU A 16 3.96 -6.67 -1.62
N LEU A 17 4.83 -6.36 -0.65
CA LEU A 17 5.11 -4.99 -0.20
C LEU A 17 5.63 -4.07 -1.32
N GLU A 18 6.46 -4.59 -2.23
CA GLU A 18 6.95 -3.80 -3.36
C GLU A 18 5.83 -3.49 -4.37
N ARG A 19 4.87 -4.41 -4.48
CA ARG A 19 3.81 -4.41 -5.49
C ARG A 19 2.59 -3.60 -5.09
N ILE A 20 2.40 -3.29 -3.81
CA ILE A 20 1.23 -2.52 -3.33
C ILE A 20 1.10 -1.12 -3.98
N PHE A 21 2.19 -0.60 -4.54
CA PHE A 21 2.21 0.67 -5.25
C PHE A 21 1.92 0.53 -6.76
N ASP A 22 1.87 -0.69 -7.29
CA ASP A 22 1.60 -0.94 -8.70
C ASP A 22 0.16 -0.59 -9.05
N LYS A 23 -0.02 0.02 -10.22
CA LYS A 23 -1.34 0.47 -10.68
C LYS A 23 -2.29 -0.73 -10.81
N PHE A 24 -3.45 -0.62 -10.16
CA PHE A 24 -4.50 -1.65 -10.11
C PHE A 24 -4.12 -2.91 -9.33
N TYR A 25 -2.93 -2.97 -8.73
CA TYR A 25 -2.54 -4.12 -7.94
C TYR A 25 -3.34 -4.18 -6.64
N ARG A 26 -3.67 -5.40 -6.25
CA ARG A 26 -4.36 -5.72 -5.00
C ARG A 26 -3.70 -6.95 -4.42
N VAL A 27 -3.39 -6.91 -3.12
CA VAL A 27 -2.89 -8.08 -2.39
C VAL A 27 -3.93 -9.20 -2.54
N PRO A 28 -3.55 -10.40 -3.01
CA PRO A 28 -4.46 -11.53 -3.10
C PRO A 28 -4.92 -11.94 -1.69
N GLN A 29 -6.09 -11.45 -1.25
CA GLN A 29 -6.73 -11.84 0.00
C GLN A 29 -8.20 -12.15 -0.25
N GLY A 30 -8.59 -13.39 0.04
CA GLY A 30 -9.99 -13.83 0.10
C GLY A 30 -10.84 -13.41 -1.09
N ASP A 31 -12.12 -13.15 -0.80
CA ASP A 31 -13.10 -12.77 -1.81
C ASP A 31 -12.86 -11.31 -2.26
N ARG A 32 -12.47 -11.14 -3.53
CA ARG A 32 -12.10 -9.83 -4.12
C ARG A 32 -13.24 -8.79 -4.06
N TRP A 33 -14.46 -9.26 -3.84
CA TRP A 33 -15.69 -8.47 -3.73
C TRP A 33 -15.98 -7.98 -2.31
N GLN A 34 -15.35 -8.57 -1.28
CA GLN A 34 -15.57 -8.20 0.11
C GLN A 34 -15.03 -6.80 0.43
N TYR A 35 -13.90 -6.44 -0.19
CA TYR A 35 -13.27 -5.14 -0.06
C TYR A 35 -13.30 -4.44 -1.41
N GLY A 36 -14.11 -3.38 -1.54
CA GLY A 36 -14.15 -2.55 -2.74
C GLY A 36 -12.82 -1.82 -2.99
N GLY A 37 -12.64 -1.26 -4.19
CA GLY A 37 -11.48 -0.44 -4.54
C GLY A 37 -10.78 -0.86 -5.83
N THR A 38 -10.24 0.13 -6.53
CA THR A 38 -9.62 -0.04 -7.85
C THR A 38 -8.13 -0.39 -7.79
N GLY A 39 -7.49 -0.31 -6.62
CA GLY A 39 -6.04 -0.46 -6.49
C GLY A 39 -5.25 0.75 -7.03
N LEU A 40 -5.84 1.94 -7.04
CA LEU A 40 -5.17 3.17 -7.51
C LEU A 40 -4.65 4.07 -6.37
N GLY A 41 -5.13 3.88 -5.13
CA GLY A 41 -4.84 4.79 -4.02
C GLY A 41 -3.34 4.93 -3.74
N LEU A 42 -2.65 3.82 -3.47
CA LEU A 42 -1.22 3.83 -3.17
C LEU A 42 -0.37 4.26 -4.37
N THR A 43 -0.77 3.93 -5.60
CA THR A 43 -0.10 4.41 -6.81
C THR A 43 -0.12 5.93 -6.89
N LEU A 44 -1.28 6.56 -6.62
CA LEU A 44 -1.40 8.02 -6.60
C LEU A 44 -0.56 8.65 -5.50
N VAL A 45 -0.56 8.05 -4.29
CA VAL A 45 0.27 8.52 -3.18
C VAL A 45 1.75 8.47 -3.53
N LYS A 46 2.25 7.36 -4.10
CA LYS A 46 3.64 7.24 -4.53
C LYS A 46 4.00 8.31 -5.56
N GLN A 47 3.14 8.55 -6.55
CA GLN A 47 3.38 9.58 -7.55
C GLN A 47 3.47 10.97 -6.92
N MET A 48 2.52 11.33 -6.06
CA MET A 48 2.52 12.63 -5.38
C MET A 48 3.75 12.84 -4.49
N VAL A 49 4.18 11.81 -3.76
CA VAL A 49 5.39 11.89 -2.92
C VAL A 49 6.62 12.11 -3.78
N VAL A 50 6.76 11.40 -4.91
CA VAL A 50 7.88 11.58 -5.85
C VAL A 50 7.86 12.98 -6.48
N ASP A 51 6.69 13.47 -6.90
CA ASP A 51 6.54 14.82 -7.48
C ASP A 51 6.94 15.92 -6.48
N LEU A 52 6.73 15.66 -5.18
CA LEU A 52 7.16 16.53 -4.08
C LEU A 52 8.62 16.27 -3.63
N GLN A 53 9.40 15.49 -4.38
CA GLN A 53 10.79 15.12 -4.06
C GLN A 53 10.93 14.42 -2.69
N GLY A 54 9.86 13.77 -2.23
CA GLY A 54 9.83 12.99 -1.00
C GLY A 54 10.18 11.53 -1.21
N VAL A 55 10.21 10.80 -0.10
CA VAL A 55 10.41 9.35 -0.06
C VAL A 55 9.23 8.71 0.67
N ILE A 56 8.75 7.59 0.14
CA ILE A 56 7.72 6.75 0.76
C ILE A 56 8.29 5.37 1.03
N GLU A 57 8.09 4.89 2.25
CA GLU A 57 8.53 3.58 2.71
C GLU A 57 7.35 2.83 3.31
N VAL A 58 7.35 1.50 3.22
CA VAL A 58 6.33 0.64 3.79
C VAL A 58 6.99 -0.51 4.53
N SER A 59 6.42 -0.87 5.67
CA SER A 59 6.75 -2.09 6.39
C SER A 59 5.46 -2.73 6.92
N SER A 60 5.47 -4.05 6.99
CA SER A 60 4.40 -4.85 7.58
C SER A 60 5.05 -5.96 8.38
N HIS A 61 4.58 -6.15 9.61
CA HIS A 61 5.03 -7.20 10.52
C HIS A 61 3.84 -7.70 11.31
N LYS A 62 3.82 -9.01 11.57
CA LYS A 62 2.97 -9.60 12.59
C LYS A 62 3.71 -9.47 13.92
N ASP A 63 3.05 -8.87 14.92
CA ASP A 63 3.51 -8.96 16.31
C ASP A 63 3.39 -10.42 16.81
#